data_AF-A0A939DTT4-F1
#
_entry.id   AF-A0A939DTT4-F1
#
_cell.length_a   1.000
_cell.length_b   1.000
_cell.length_c   1.000
_cell.angle_alpha   90.00
_cell.angle_beta   90.00
_cell.angle_gamma   90.00
#
_symmetry.space_group_name_H-M   'P 1'
#
loop_
_entity.id
_entity.type
_entity.pdbx_description
1 polymer ?
#
loop_
_entity_poly.entity_id
_entity_poly.type
_entity_poly.pdbx_seq_one_letter_code
_entity_poly.pdbx_strand_id
1 'polypeptide(L)'
;LCIKENRVLNCQDALHDPRVDKDACQKVGLSSMLVVPLGYQQNTVGVIKVFSTATAAFDDVDTLILSLAAQVISAAIHASLGKQP
;
A
#
# COMPACT_ATOMS: atom_id res chain seq x y z
N LEU A 1 2.57 -4.56 8.39
CA LEU A 1 1.12 -4.62 8.70
C LEU A 1 0.28 -4.97 7.47
N CYS A 2 0.32 -4.18 6.38
CA CYS A 2 -0.53 -4.40 5.19
C CYS A 2 -0.48 -5.85 4.64
N ILE A 3 0.72 -6.41 4.42
CA ILE A 3 0.89 -7.80 3.98
C ILE A 3 0.30 -8.80 4.97
N LYS A 4 0.63 -8.65 6.26
CA LYS A 4 0.20 -9.57 7.32
C LYS A 4 -1.31 -9.60 7.50
N GLU A 5 -1.97 -8.46 7.36
CA GLU A 5 -3.41 -8.30 7.59
C GLU A 5 -4.24 -8.36 6.30
N ASN A 6 -3.58 -8.46 5.14
CA ASN A 6 -4.17 -8.39 3.80
C ASN A 6 -5.23 -7.28 3.66
N ARG A 7 -4.91 -6.08 4.15
CA ARG A 7 -5.81 -4.92 4.08
C ARG A 7 -5.09 -3.64 3.69
N VAL A 8 -5.85 -2.72 3.12
CA VAL A 8 -5.40 -1.36 2.85
C VAL A 8 -5.07 -0.65 4.16
N LEU A 9 -3.98 0.10 4.19
CA LEU A 9 -3.61 0.99 5.28
C LEU A 9 -3.46 2.40 4.75
N ASN A 10 -4.29 3.31 5.25
CA ASN A 10 -4.15 4.75 5.04
C ASN A 10 -3.64 5.39 6.34
N CYS A 11 -2.42 5.91 6.29
CA CYS A 11 -1.80 6.70 7.36
C CYS A 11 -1.95 8.18 6.98
N GLN A 12 -2.91 8.86 7.62
CA GLN A 12 -3.15 10.28 7.35
C GLN A 12 -2.09 11.19 7.97
N ASP A 13 -1.44 10.77 9.07
CA ASP A 13 -0.38 11.54 9.70
C ASP A 13 0.65 10.60 10.37
N ALA A 14 1.83 10.52 9.77
CA ALA A 14 2.92 9.67 10.24
C ALA A 14 3.48 10.09 11.61
N LEU A 15 3.27 11.33 12.05
CA LEU A 15 3.70 11.77 13.38
C LEU A 15 2.80 11.19 14.48
N HIS A 16 1.54 10.90 14.17
CA HIS A 16 0.54 10.48 15.15
C HIS A 16 0.06 9.04 14.97
N ASP A 17 0.42 8.38 13.87
CA ASP A 17 0.04 7.00 13.61
C ASP A 17 0.93 6.00 14.39
N PRO A 18 0.38 5.20 15.33
CA PRO A 18 1.18 4.23 16.10
C PRO A 18 1.66 3.04 15.25
N ARG A 19 1.19 2.91 14.00
CA ARG A 19 1.55 1.82 13.09
C ARG A 19 2.87 2.06 12.36
N VAL A 20 3.43 3.27 12.43
CA VAL A 20 4.63 3.66 11.69
C VAL A 20 5.83 3.87 12.60
N ASP A 21 7.02 3.74 12.04
CA ASP A 21 8.26 4.23 12.65
C ASP A 21 8.38 5.73 12.34
N LYS A 22 8.16 6.56 13.35
CA LYS A 22 8.13 8.02 13.22
C LYS A 22 9.47 8.59 12.80
N ASP A 23 10.55 8.10 13.41
CA ASP A 23 11.91 8.57 13.15
C ASP A 23 12.32 8.23 11.71
N ALA A 24 11.95 7.04 11.22
CA ALA A 24 12.17 6.66 9.84
C ALA A 24 11.35 7.54 8.87
N CYS A 25 10.08 7.84 9.17
CA CYS A 25 9.22 8.68 8.33
C CYS A 25 9.76 10.12 8.24
N GLN A 26 10.21 10.70 9.36
CA GLN A 26 10.81 12.02 9.40
C GLN A 26 12.10 12.10 8.57
N LYS A 27 12.98 11.10 8.67
CA LYS A 27 14.24 11.05 7.91
C LYS A 27 14.03 11.10 6.39
N VAL A 28 12.91 10.56 5.90
CA VAL A 28 12.59 10.51 4.46
C VAL A 28 11.59 11.60 4.03
N GLY A 29 11.18 12.48 4.94
CA GLY A 29 10.23 13.57 4.66
C GLY A 29 8.79 13.11 4.37
N LEU A 30 8.41 11.91 4.84
CA LEU A 30 7.06 11.37 4.64
C LEU A 30 6.13 11.84 5.77
N SER A 31 4.98 12.41 5.40
CA SER A 31 3.94 12.87 6.34
C SER A 31 2.67 12.04 6.27
N SER A 32 2.33 11.45 5.11
CA SER A 32 1.21 10.52 4.97
C SER A 32 1.53 9.45 3.92
N MET A 33 0.81 8.33 3.98
CA MET A 33 0.98 7.24 3.01
C MET A 33 -0.26 6.36 2.88
N LEU A 34 -0.45 5.83 1.68
CA LEU A 34 -1.44 4.82 1.37
C LEU A 34 -0.71 3.55 0.91
N VAL A 35 -1.03 2.44 1.56
CA VAL A 35 -0.44 1.12 1.28
C VAL A 35 -1.56 0.14 0.95
N VAL A 36 -1.52 -0.41 -0.25
CA VAL A 36 -2.53 -1.33 -0.78
C VAL A 36 -1.88 -2.70 -1.03
N PRO A 37 -2.49 -3.81 -0.56
CA PRO A 37 -1.95 -5.14 -0.79
C PRO A 37 -2.08 -5.54 -2.26
N LEU A 38 -1.04 -6.15 -2.81
CA LEU A 38 -1.10 -6.91 -4.05
C LEU A 38 -1.54 -8.34 -3.69
N GLY A 39 -2.86 -8.52 -3.59
CA GLY A 39 -3.48 -9.78 -3.19
C GLY A 39 -3.95 -10.61 -4.38
N TYR A 40 -3.77 -11.93 -4.29
CA TYR A 40 -4.41 -12.88 -5.17
C TYR A 40 -4.82 -14.12 -4.37
N GLN A 41 -6.10 -14.47 -4.47
CA GLN A 41 -6.70 -15.49 -3.60
C GLN A 41 -6.42 -15.18 -2.11
N GLN A 42 -5.88 -16.14 -1.36
CA GLN A 42 -5.57 -16.01 0.07
C GLN A 42 -4.14 -15.54 0.34
N ASN A 43 -3.37 -15.17 -0.70
CA ASN A 43 -1.96 -14.80 -0.57
C ASN A 43 -1.70 -13.36 -1.03
N THR A 44 -0.95 -12.60 -0.23
CA THR A 44 -0.44 -11.29 -0.61
C THR A 44 0.99 -11.45 -1.15
N VAL A 45 1.20 -11.12 -2.43
CA VAL A 45 2.51 -11.23 -3.09
C VAL A 45 3.40 -9.99 -2.88
N GLY A 46 2.81 -8.87 -2.46
CA GLY A 46 3.52 -7.60 -2.24
C GLY A 46 2.57 -6.46 -1.89
N VAL A 47 3.03 -5.22 -2.05
CA VAL A 47 2.21 -4.01 -1.83
C VAL A 47 2.52 -2.95 -2.86
N ILE A 48 1.54 -2.08 -3.13
CA ILE A 48 1.75 -0.75 -3.70
C ILE A 48 1.79 0.24 -2.54
N LYS A 49 2.83 1.09 -2.50
CA LYS A 49 2.98 2.14 -1.50
C LYS A 49 3.16 3.48 -2.21
N VAL A 50 2.28 4.42 -1.90
CA VAL A 50 2.43 5.84 -2.27
C VAL A 50 2.55 6.68 -1.01
N PHE A 51 3.27 7.80 -1.09
CA PHE A 51 3.50 8.67 0.05
C PHE A 51 3.52 10.14 -0.36
N SER A 52 3.27 11.01 0.61
CA SER A 52 3.24 12.46 0.43
C SER A 52 3.95 13.16 1.59
N THR A 53 4.49 14.35 1.29
CA THR A 53 5.03 15.29 2.28
C THR A 53 3.93 16.07 3.00
N ALA A 54 2.69 16.02 2.51
CA ALA A 54 1.51 16.59 3.16
C ALA A 54 0.79 15.53 4.01
N THR A 55 0.20 15.96 5.13
CA THR A 55 -0.74 15.14 5.92
C THR A 55 -2.07 14.99 5.19
N ALA A 56 -2.80 13.90 5.44
CA ALA A 56 -4.12 13.61 4.88
C ALA A 56 -4.20 13.75 3.35
N ALA A 57 -3.12 13.37 2.65
CA ALA A 57 -3.01 13.56 1.20
C ALA A 57 -3.79 12.54 0.36
N PHE A 58 -4.32 11.48 1.00
CA PHE A 58 -5.01 10.39 0.32
C PHE A 58 -6.40 10.17 0.90
N ASP A 59 -7.41 10.23 0.04
CA ASP A 59 -8.80 10.03 0.41
C ASP A 59 -9.35 8.65 -0.04
N ASP A 60 -10.67 8.50 0.01
CA ASP A 60 -11.34 7.27 -0.39
C ASP A 60 -11.29 7.02 -1.90
N VAL A 61 -11.24 8.08 -2.72
CA VAL A 61 -11.10 7.98 -4.18
C VAL A 61 -9.70 7.49 -4.54
N ASP A 62 -8.67 8.04 -3.89
CA ASP A 62 -7.29 7.56 -4.04
C ASP A 62 -7.18 6.08 -3.64
N THR A 63 -7.83 5.73 -2.53
CA THR A 63 -7.90 4.34 -2.04
C THR A 63 -8.53 3.41 -3.07
N LEU A 64 -9.63 3.82 -3.69
CA LEU A 64 -10.33 3.03 -4.71
C LEU A 64 -9.47 2.86 -5.97
N ILE A 65 -8.89 3.95 -6.50
CA ILE A 65 -8.05 3.93 -7.69
C ILE A 65 -6.84 3.02 -7.48
N LEU A 66 -6.16 3.17 -6.35
CA LEU A 66 -4.96 2.38 -6.06
C LEU A 66 -5.30 0.91 -5.79
N SER A 67 -6.48 0.63 -5.22
CA SER A 67 -7.01 -0.74 -5.08
C SER A 67 -7.30 -1.40 -6.42
N LEU A 68 -7.90 -0.67 -7.38
CA LEU A 68 -8.13 -1.17 -8.74
C LEU A 68 -6.79 -1.45 -9.45
N ALA A 69 -5.83 -0.53 -9.36
CA ALA A 69 -4.49 -0.73 -9.92
C ALA A 69 -3.81 -1.96 -9.32
N ALA A 70 -3.93 -2.15 -7.99
CA ALA A 70 -3.39 -3.32 -7.30
C ALA A 70 -4.00 -4.63 -7.80
N GLN A 71 -5.31 -4.67 -8.08
CA GLN A 71 -5.96 -5.85 -8.65
C GLN A 71 -5.43 -6.19 -10.04
N VAL A 72 -5.28 -5.19 -10.92
CA VAL A 72 -4.75 -5.37 -12.29
C VAL A 72 -3.30 -5.87 -12.25
N ILE A 73 -2.47 -5.24 -11.41
CA ILE A 73 -1.06 -5.63 -11.24
C ILE A 73 -0.95 -7.05 -10.67
N SER A 74 -1.76 -7.38 -9.67
CA SER A 74 -1.79 -8.73 -9.09
C SER A 74 -2.14 -9.77 -10.15
N ALA A 75 -3.19 -9.54 -10.94
CA ALA A 75 -3.57 -10.43 -12.03
C ALA A 75 -2.43 -10.62 -13.06
N ALA A 76 -1.72 -9.55 -13.42
CA ALA A 76 -0.59 -9.59 -14.35
C ALA A 76 0.60 -10.38 -13.80
N ILE A 77 0.95 -10.20 -12.52
CA ILE A 77 2.01 -10.96 -11.83
C ILE A 77 1.65 -12.45 -11.82
N HIS A 78 0.40 -12.80 -11.51
CA HIS A 78 -0.01 -14.20 -11.52
C HIS A 78 0.02 -14.83 -12.91
N ALA A 79 -0.40 -14.09 -13.94
CA ALA A 79 -0.33 -14.55 -15.32
C ALA A 79 1.11 -14.77 -15.83
N SER A 80 2.11 -14.08 -15.27
CA SER A 80 3.52 -14.28 -15.63
C SER A 80 4.15 -15.48 -14.89
N LEU A 81 3.72 -15.76 -13.67
CA LEU A 81 4.19 -16.91 -12.87
C LEU A 81 3.59 -18.25 -13.36
N GLY A 82 2.37 -18.24 -13.91
CA GLY A 82 1.73 -19.42 -14.52
C GLY A 82 2.29 -19.83 -15.90
N LYS A 83 3.39 -19.22 -16.35
CA LYS A 83 4.08 -19.50 -17.62
C LYS A 83 5.50 -20.05 -17.44
N GLN A 84 5.76 -20.82 -16.37
CA GLN A 84 6.97 -21.64 -16.32
C GLN A 84 6.71 -22.99 -17.02
N PRO A 85 7.60 -23.44 -17.92
CA PRO A 85 7.46 -24.72 -18.61
C PRO A 85 7.51 -25.92 -17.65
#